data_AF-A0A9X2PH75-F1
#
_entry.id   AF-A0A9X2PH75-F1
#
_cell.length_a   1.000
_cell.length_b   1.000
_cell.length_c   1.000
_cell.angle_alpha   90.00
_cell.angle_beta   90.00
_cell.angle_gamma   90.00
#
_symmetry.space_group_name_H-M   'P 1'
#
loop_
_entity.id
_entity.type
_entity.pdbx_description
1 polymer ?
#
loop_
_entity_poly.entity_id
_entity_poly.type
_entity_poly.pdbx_seq_one_letter_code
_entity_poly.pdbx_strand_id
1 'polypeptide(L)'
;MGALLDLFPAWLNGLSAWAFLVLGGAALVYGLFPLAPYRALVQIGGAAAIGYACYLAGYSGAQAACEAGRLAAENAALKRDATIAEEVQQRSEASLAKSQMDLASLQEERDALATKYASAVRRAGDCVLGDDLRRSLRRPE
;
A
#
# COMPACT_ATOMS: atom_id res chain seq x y z
N MET A 1 -34.98 -17.29 4.33
CA MET A 1 -34.99 -16.07 3.49
C MET A 1 -33.77 -15.16 3.68
N GLY A 2 -33.08 -15.15 4.84
CA GLY A 2 -31.85 -14.34 5.04
C GLY A 2 -30.66 -14.69 4.13
N ALA A 3 -30.49 -15.96 3.76
CA ALA A 3 -29.35 -16.40 2.94
C ALA A 3 -29.26 -15.75 1.53
N LEU A 4 -30.37 -15.27 0.96
CA LEU A 4 -30.35 -14.53 -0.30
C LEU A 4 -29.89 -13.08 -0.11
N LEU A 5 -30.14 -12.49 1.06
CA LEU A 5 -29.74 -11.13 1.41
C LEU A 5 -28.26 -11.06 1.80
N ASP A 6 -27.66 -12.17 2.23
CA ASP A 6 -26.21 -12.31 2.44
C ASP A 6 -25.40 -12.35 1.16
N LEU A 7 -26.04 -12.64 0.02
CA LEU A 7 -25.36 -12.64 -1.27
C LEU A 7 -25.10 -11.22 -1.78
N PHE A 8 -25.82 -10.23 -1.24
CA PHE A 8 -25.75 -8.84 -1.67
C PHE A 8 -25.09 -7.98 -0.59
N PRO A 9 -24.19 -7.06 -0.98
CA PRO A 9 -23.53 -6.18 -0.02
C PRO A 9 -24.54 -5.25 0.67
N ALA A 10 -24.23 -4.85 1.90
CA ALA A 10 -25.15 -4.12 2.78
C ALA A 10 -25.77 -2.86 2.14
N TRP A 11 -25.01 -2.16 1.29
CA TRP A 11 -25.47 -0.96 0.59
C TRP A 11 -26.59 -1.24 -0.43
N LEU A 12 -26.61 -2.41 -1.07
CA LEU A 12 -27.65 -2.79 -2.02
C LEU A 12 -28.97 -3.08 -1.30
N ASN A 13 -28.89 -3.77 -0.15
CA ASN A 13 -30.02 -4.02 0.73
C ASN A 13 -30.57 -2.71 1.34
N GLY A 14 -29.68 -1.75 1.65
CA GLY A 14 -30.09 -0.40 2.07
C GLY A 14 -30.79 0.40 0.97
N LEU A 15 -30.30 0.34 -0.28
CA LEU A 15 -30.93 1.01 -1.42
C LEU A 15 -32.31 0.44 -1.74
N SER A 16 -32.46 -0.89 -1.71
CA SER A 16 -33.75 -1.53 -1.96
C SER A 16 -34.75 -1.19 -0.86
N ALA A 17 -34.33 -1.15 0.41
CA ALA A 17 -35.16 -0.65 1.51
C ALA A 17 -35.70 0.77 1.22
N TRP A 18 -34.83 1.67 0.77
CA TRP A 18 -35.22 3.04 0.44
C TRP A 18 -36.22 3.09 -0.72
N ALA A 19 -35.98 2.31 -1.77
CA ALA A 19 -36.90 2.21 -2.90
C ALA A 19 -38.29 1.73 -2.48
N PHE A 20 -38.38 0.68 -1.66
CA PHE A 20 -39.66 0.18 -1.13
C PHE A 20 -40.34 1.17 -0.18
N LEU A 21 -39.58 1.94 0.59
CA LEU A 21 -40.12 2.99 1.46
C LEU A 21 -40.75 4.12 0.64
N VAL A 22 -40.09 4.58 -0.42
CA VAL A 22 -40.64 5.58 -1.34
C VAL A 22 -41.86 5.05 -2.07
N LEU A 23 -41.80 3.83 -2.60
CA LEU A 23 -42.92 3.20 -3.30
C LEU A 23 -44.12 3.02 -2.38
N GLY A 24 -43.89 2.55 -1.15
CA GLY A 24 -44.93 2.39 -0.15
C GLY A 24 -45.53 3.72 0.32
N GLY A 25 -44.70 4.74 0.52
CA GLY A 25 -45.15 6.10 0.81
C GLY A 25 -45.98 6.69 -0.33
N ALA A 26 -45.53 6.55 -1.57
CA ALA A 26 -46.26 6.99 -2.76
C ALA A 26 -47.61 6.24 -2.91
N ALA A 27 -47.65 4.94 -2.61
CA ALA A 27 -48.86 4.15 -2.62
C ALA A 27 -49.88 4.61 -1.55
N LEU A 28 -49.41 4.99 -0.35
CA LEU A 28 -50.27 5.56 0.68
C LEU A 28 -50.81 6.95 0.27
N VAL A 29 -49.98 7.79 -0.36
CA VAL A 29 -50.37 9.12 -0.87
C VAL A 29 -51.36 8.98 -2.03
N TYR A 30 -51.14 8.05 -2.96
CA TYR A 30 -52.11 7.69 -4.00
C TYR A 30 -53.44 7.25 -3.36
N GLY A 31 -53.33 6.49 -2.27
CA GLY A 31 -54.43 6.09 -1.42
C GLY A 31 -55.19 7.24 -0.75
N LEU A 32 -54.73 8.49 -0.77
CA LEU A 32 -55.49 9.62 -0.26
C LEU A 32 -56.52 10.15 -1.27
N PHE A 33 -56.33 9.91 -2.57
CA PHE A 33 -57.20 10.44 -3.62
C PHE A 33 -58.48 9.59 -3.75
N PRO A 34 -59.68 10.13 -3.47
CA PRO A 34 -60.93 9.35 -3.43
C PRO A 34 -61.42 8.87 -4.80
N LEU A 35 -60.91 9.43 -5.88
CA LEU A 35 -61.29 9.11 -7.26
C LEU A 35 -60.44 8.00 -7.88
N ALA A 36 -59.45 7.47 -7.15
CA ALA A 36 -58.51 6.49 -7.66
C ALA A 36 -59.07 5.05 -7.59
N PRO A 37 -59.08 4.28 -8.70
CA PRO A 37 -59.48 2.88 -8.68
C PRO A 37 -58.47 2.02 -7.90
N TYR A 38 -58.96 0.92 -7.30
CA TYR A 38 -58.18 -0.07 -6.55
C TYR A 38 -57.46 0.44 -5.28
N ARG A 39 -57.95 1.54 -4.69
CA ARG A 39 -57.33 2.24 -3.56
C ARG A 39 -56.96 1.36 -2.37
N ALA A 40 -57.86 0.45 -1.98
CA ALA A 40 -57.63 -0.47 -0.86
C ALA A 40 -56.46 -1.43 -1.11
N LEU A 41 -56.36 -1.99 -2.33
CA LEU A 41 -55.27 -2.90 -2.70
C LEU A 41 -53.93 -2.17 -2.72
N VAL A 42 -53.90 -0.94 -3.24
CA VAL A 42 -52.69 -0.12 -3.30
C VAL A 42 -52.23 0.27 -1.90
N GLN A 43 -53.13 0.60 -0.97
CA GLN A 43 -52.79 0.90 0.42
C GLN A 43 -52.23 -0.33 1.17
N ILE A 44 -52.84 -1.51 0.98
CA ILE A 44 -52.34 -2.76 1.58
C ILE A 44 -50.96 -3.10 1.03
N GLY A 45 -50.77 -2.98 -0.30
CA GLY A 45 -49.48 -3.16 -0.94
C GLY A 45 -48.43 -2.16 -0.45
N GLY A 46 -48.82 -0.90 -0.28
CA GLY A 46 -47.95 0.16 0.26
C GLY A 46 -47.52 -0.10 1.70
N ALA A 47 -48.45 -0.53 2.57
CA ALA A 47 -48.13 -0.91 3.94
C ALA A 47 -47.19 -2.12 4.02
N ALA A 48 -47.42 -3.13 3.17
CA ALA A 48 -46.52 -4.29 3.06
C ALA A 48 -45.12 -3.89 2.56
N ALA A 49 -45.03 -2.98 1.58
CA ALA A 49 -43.75 -2.46 1.08
C ALA A 49 -42.98 -1.68 2.17
N ILE A 50 -43.65 -0.87 2.99
CA ILE A 50 -43.02 -0.18 4.12
C ILE A 50 -42.52 -1.17 5.18
N GLY A 51 -43.33 -2.18 5.51
CA GLY A 51 -42.90 -3.25 6.43
C GLY A 51 -41.66 -3.99 5.91
N TYR A 52 -41.62 -4.27 4.62
CA TYR A 52 -40.47 -4.89 3.96
C TYR A 52 -39.24 -3.99 3.94
N ALA A 53 -39.42 -2.67 3.73
CA ALA A 53 -38.36 -1.69 3.83
C ALA A 53 -37.73 -1.64 5.24
N CYS A 54 -38.56 -1.66 6.29
CA CYS A 54 -38.06 -1.72 7.67
C CYS A 54 -37.26 -2.99 7.95
N TYR A 55 -37.72 -4.14 7.43
CA TYR A 55 -37.00 -5.41 7.57
C TYR A 55 -35.62 -5.36 6.88
N LEU A 56 -35.57 -4.88 5.64
CA LEU A 56 -34.33 -4.73 4.88
C LEU A 56 -33.37 -3.72 5.53
N ALA A 57 -33.88 -2.60 6.04
CA ALA A 57 -33.09 -1.60 6.75
C ALA A 57 -32.42 -2.21 8.00
N GLY A 58 -33.17 -2.95 8.83
CA GLY A 58 -32.61 -3.65 9.98
C GLY A 58 -31.53 -4.67 9.62
N TYR A 59 -31.75 -5.43 8.53
CA TYR A 59 -30.78 -6.41 8.04
C TYR A 59 -29.50 -5.75 7.50
N SER A 60 -29.65 -4.71 6.69
CA SER A 60 -28.52 -3.95 6.14
C SER A 60 -27.68 -3.29 7.22
N GLY A 61 -28.29 -2.81 8.31
CA GLY A 61 -27.59 -2.27 9.47
C GLY A 61 -26.73 -3.32 10.18
N ALA A 62 -27.25 -4.53 10.35
CA ALA A 62 -26.50 -5.63 10.95
C ALA A 62 -25.30 -6.06 10.07
N GLN A 63 -25.49 -6.16 8.75
CA GLN A 63 -24.40 -6.46 7.82
C GLN A 63 -23.34 -5.33 7.79
N ALA A 64 -23.77 -4.06 7.74
CA ALA A 64 -22.87 -2.93 7.74
C ALA A 64 -21.99 -2.85 9.01
N ALA A 65 -22.53 -3.25 10.17
CA ALA A 65 -21.76 -3.33 11.40
C ALA A 65 -20.65 -4.40 11.34
N CYS A 66 -20.95 -5.56 10.75
CA CYS A 66 -19.97 -6.63 10.54
C CYS A 66 -18.88 -6.23 9.52
N GLU A 67 -19.28 -5.59 8.41
CA GLU A 67 -18.35 -5.09 7.40
C GLU A 67 -17.46 -3.97 7.96
N ALA A 68 -18.02 -3.03 8.74
CA ALA A 68 -17.26 -1.96 9.38
C ALA A 68 -16.20 -2.50 10.36
N GLY A 69 -16.52 -3.56 11.13
CA GLY A 69 -15.56 -4.22 12.00
C GLY A 69 -14.39 -4.84 11.21
N ARG A 70 -14.69 -5.47 10.07
CA ARG A 70 -13.66 -6.02 9.17
C ARG A 70 -12.79 -4.92 8.54
N LEU A 71 -13.40 -3.86 8.02
CA LEU A 71 -12.70 -2.70 7.45
C LEU A 71 -11.81 -1.98 8.48
N ALA A 72 -12.24 -1.92 9.74
CA ALA A 72 -11.42 -1.37 10.82
C ALA A 72 -10.19 -2.24 11.11
N ALA A 73 -10.35 -3.57 11.09
CA ALA A 73 -9.25 -4.51 11.26
C ALA A 73 -8.25 -4.44 10.09
N GLU A 74 -8.75 -4.35 8.85
CA GLU A 74 -7.91 -4.18 7.66
C GLU A 74 -7.15 -2.85 7.67
N ASN A 75 -7.79 -1.74 8.08
CA ASN A 75 -7.09 -0.46 8.26
C ASN A 75 -6.02 -0.51 9.35
N ALA A 76 -6.25 -1.25 10.44
CA ALA A 76 -5.25 -1.44 11.49
C ALA A 76 -4.06 -2.28 11.01
N ALA A 77 -4.30 -3.30 10.18
CA ALA A 77 -3.25 -4.10 9.55
C ALA A 77 -2.42 -3.26 8.57
N LEU A 78 -3.08 -2.52 7.66
CA LEU A 78 -2.41 -1.66 6.70
C LEU A 78 -1.56 -0.57 7.37
N LYS A 79 -2.02 0.00 8.49
CA LYS A 79 -1.21 0.94 9.27
C LYS A 79 0.05 0.30 9.84
N ARG A 80 -0.02 -0.93 10.34
CA ARG A 80 1.17 -1.66 10.82
C ARG A 80 2.14 -1.94 9.68
N ASP A 81 1.63 -2.38 8.54
CA ASP A 81 2.47 -2.66 7.37
C ASP A 81 3.16 -1.39 6.85
N ALA A 82 2.46 -0.25 6.86
CA ALA A 82 3.04 1.05 6.53
C ALA A 82 4.18 1.45 7.50
N THR A 83 3.99 1.25 8.80
CA THR A 83 5.04 1.54 9.80
C THR A 83 6.26 0.63 9.61
N ILE A 84 6.05 -0.66 9.33
CA ILE A 84 7.15 -1.59 9.05
C ILE A 84 7.87 -1.20 7.76
N ALA A 85 7.13 -0.78 6.72
CA ALA A 85 7.73 -0.31 5.47
C ALA A 85 8.58 0.94 5.67
N GLU A 86 8.12 1.91 6.47
CA GLU A 86 8.91 3.09 6.83
C GLU A 86 10.19 2.73 7.61
N GLU A 87 10.09 1.82 8.59
CA GLU A 87 11.26 1.34 9.33
C GLU A 87 12.28 0.62 8.44
N VAL A 88 11.81 -0.20 7.51
CA VAL A 88 12.67 -0.89 6.52
C VAL A 88 13.30 0.11 5.57
N GLN A 89 12.55 1.12 5.12
CA GLN A 89 13.08 2.17 4.26
C GLN A 89 14.18 2.97 4.96
N GLN A 90 13.97 3.41 6.20
CA GLN A 90 15.00 4.10 6.99
C GLN A 90 16.26 3.24 7.20
N ARG A 91 16.09 1.94 7.49
CA ARG A 91 17.23 1.01 7.59
C ARG A 91 17.96 0.84 6.27
N SER A 92 17.24 0.83 5.15
CA SER A 92 17.83 0.74 3.81
C SER A 92 18.64 1.99 3.47
N GLU A 93 18.13 3.18 3.79
CA GLU A 93 18.82 4.45 3.59
C GLU A 93 20.07 4.56 4.48
N ALA A 94 19.97 4.15 5.75
CA ALA A 94 21.12 4.08 6.65
C ALA A 94 22.20 3.08 6.16
N SER A 95 21.77 1.95 5.59
CA SER A 95 22.68 0.94 5.02
C SER A 95 23.35 1.45 3.74
N LEU A 96 22.61 2.15 2.89
CA LEU A 96 23.14 2.80 1.69
C LEU A 96 24.16 3.89 2.05
N ALA A 97 23.85 4.74 3.03
CA ALA A 97 24.77 5.76 3.52
C ALA A 97 26.08 5.14 4.03
N LYS A 98 25.99 4.05 4.81
CA LYS A 98 27.17 3.32 5.27
C LYS A 98 27.98 2.73 4.11
N SER A 99 27.31 2.13 3.12
CA SER A 99 28.00 1.60 1.93
C SER A 99 28.70 2.66 1.09
N GLN A 100 28.15 3.88 1.02
CA GLN A 100 28.80 5.01 0.35
C GLN A 100 30.04 5.49 1.12
N MET A 101 29.98 5.52 2.45
CA MET A 101 31.16 5.83 3.27
C MET A 101 32.27 4.78 3.13
N ASP A 102 31.91 3.49 3.08
CA ASP A 102 32.86 2.39 2.87
C ASP A 102 33.48 2.44 1.46
N LEU A 103 32.74 2.87 0.44
CA LEU A 103 33.30 3.09 -0.90
C LEU A 103 34.27 4.28 -0.94
N ALA A 104 33.94 5.37 -0.24
CA ALA A 104 34.80 6.54 -0.17
C ALA A 104 36.13 6.22 0.54
N SER A 105 36.09 5.46 1.64
CA SER A 105 37.31 5.06 2.35
C SER A 105 38.20 4.13 1.51
N LEU A 106 37.61 3.19 0.77
CA LEU A 106 38.35 2.32 -0.16
C LEU A 106 39.00 3.10 -1.32
N GLN A 107 38.36 4.16 -1.81
CA GLN A 107 38.94 5.05 -2.81
C GLN A 107 40.13 5.84 -2.25
N GLU A 108 40.00 6.35 -1.02
CA GLU A 108 41.08 7.07 -0.35
C GLU A 108 42.30 6.16 -0.10
N GLU A 109 42.08 4.91 0.33
CA GLU A 109 43.14 3.91 0.45
C GLU A 109 43.81 3.59 -0.90
N ARG A 110 43.02 3.48 -1.97
CA ARG A 110 43.52 3.30 -3.35
C ARG A 110 44.41 4.44 -3.79
N ASP A 111 44.02 5.69 -3.56
CA ASP A 111 44.79 6.87 -3.94
C ASP A 111 46.05 7.04 -3.09
N ALA A 112 45.97 6.72 -1.80
CA ALA A 112 47.12 6.69 -0.89
C ALA A 112 48.14 5.60 -1.30
N LEU A 113 47.67 4.44 -1.78
CA LEU A 113 48.54 3.41 -2.35
C LEU A 113 49.13 3.87 -3.69
N ALA A 114 48.35 4.46 -4.58
CA ALA A 114 48.83 4.95 -5.88
C ALA A 114 49.94 6.00 -5.73
N THR A 115 49.79 6.94 -4.79
CA THR A 115 50.82 7.94 -4.47
C THR A 115 52.08 7.33 -3.85
N LYS A 116 51.94 6.34 -2.95
CA LYS A 116 53.08 5.56 -2.43
C LYS A 116 53.81 4.78 -3.52
N TYR A 117 53.10 4.14 -4.43
CA TYR A 117 53.72 3.45 -5.58
C TYR A 117 54.38 4.43 -6.54
N ALA A 118 53.76 5.56 -6.85
CA ALA A 118 54.36 6.59 -7.71
C ALA A 118 55.67 7.16 -7.12
N SER A 119 55.71 7.37 -5.81
CA SER A 119 56.93 7.80 -5.12
C SER A 119 57.99 6.69 -5.00
N ALA A 120 57.57 5.43 -4.87
CA ALA A 120 58.48 4.28 -4.94
C ALA A 120 59.08 4.08 -6.33
N VAL A 121 58.29 4.25 -7.40
CA VAL A 121 58.75 4.18 -8.80
C VAL A 121 59.71 5.35 -9.11
N ARG A 122 59.45 6.56 -8.60
CA ARG A 122 60.40 7.68 -8.70
C ARG A 122 61.74 7.38 -8.02
N ARG A 123 61.72 6.88 -6.78
CA ARG A 123 62.96 6.48 -6.08
C ARG A 123 63.71 5.35 -6.79
N ALA A 124 63.00 4.40 -7.40
CA ALA A 124 63.62 3.34 -8.20
C ALA A 124 64.24 3.88 -9.51
N GLY A 125 63.67 4.94 -10.10
CA GLY A 125 64.25 5.66 -11.24
C GLY A 125 65.47 6.52 -10.88
N ASP A 126 65.55 7.00 -9.64
CA ASP A 126 66.69 7.77 -9.12
C ASP A 126 67.83 6.88 -8.57
N CYS A 127 67.58 5.57 -8.41
CA CYS A 127 68.64 4.57 -8.33
C CYS A 127 69.26 4.42 -9.73
N VAL A 128 70.13 5.36 -10.09
CA VAL A 128 71.18 5.15 -11.08
C VAL A 128 71.80 3.80 -10.72
N LEU A 129 71.65 2.79 -11.60
CA LEU A 129 72.51 1.61 -11.54
C LEU A 129 73.92 2.17 -11.53
N GLY A 130 74.56 2.13 -10.35
CA GLY A 130 75.94 2.56 -10.20
C GLY A 130 76.77 1.85 -11.26
N ASP A 131 77.72 2.59 -11.84
CA ASP A 131 78.58 2.16 -12.95
C ASP A 131 79.27 0.79 -12.75
N ASP A 132 79.23 0.21 -11.54
CA ASP A 132 79.68 -1.14 -11.23
C ASP A 132 78.93 -2.26 -11.98
N LEU A 133 77.64 -2.10 -12.34
CA LEU A 133 76.94 -3.12 -13.15
C LEU A 133 77.25 -3.02 -14.65
N ARG A 134 77.73 -1.88 -15.14
CA ARG A 134 78.16 -1.71 -16.55
C ARG A 134 79.53 -2.32 -16.82
N ARG A 135 80.41 -2.39 -15.81
CA ARG A 135 81.73 -3.05 -15.94
C ARG A 135 81.65 -4.57 -15.94
N SER A 136 80.72 -5.17 -15.20
CA SER A 136 80.62 -6.65 -15.14
C SER A 136 80.04 -7.29 -16.40
N LEU A 137 79.36 -6.52 -17.25
CA LEU A 137 78.78 -6.98 -18.52
C LEU A 137 79.71 -6.77 -19.75
N ARG A 138 80.89 -6.15 -19.60
CA ARG A 138 81.96 -6.22 -20.60
C ARG A 138 83.00 -7.26 -20.17
N ARG A 139 82.67 -8.55 -20.34
CA ARG A 139 83.72 -9.54 -20.60
C ARG A 139 83.99 -9.55 -22.12
N PRO A 140 85.17 -9.11 -22.58
CA PRO A 140 85.70 -9.60 -23.83
C PRO A 140 86.14 -11.06 -23.65
N GLU A 141 86.17 -11.77 -24.77
CA GLU A 141 86.67 -13.14 -24.94
C GLU A 141 88.07 -13.36 -24.35
#